data_AF-A0A937WF89-F1
#
_entry.id   AF-A0A937WF89-F1
#
_cell.length_a   1.000
_cell.length_b   1.000
_cell.length_c   1.000
_cell.angle_alpha   90.00
_cell.angle_beta   90.00
_cell.angle_gamma   90.00
#
_symmetry.space_group_name_H-M   'P 1'
#
loop_
_entity.id
_entity.type
_entity.pdbx_description
1 polymer ?
#
loop_
_entity_poly.entity_id
_entity_poly.type
_entity_poly.pdbx_seq_one_letter_code
_entity_poly.pdbx_strand_id
1 'polypeptide(L)'
;MTTVAIKDKYAEILTALGSLQDAVNIALQRYTIEQITAKINELRRRDSRYHNQYGLDYPTFAQLIAEDDEFVRQVEANISKTWEIDLADWEFCYEGIKDWTRKLQDILLT
;
A
#
# COMPACT_ATOMS: atom_id res chain seq x y z
N MET A 1 6.39 22.76 9.96
CA MET A 1 7.11 23.09 8.71
C MET A 1 8.49 22.47 8.77
N THR A 2 8.94 21.88 7.66
CA THR A 2 10.26 21.28 7.51
C THR A 2 10.96 21.98 6.34
N THR A 3 12.26 22.24 6.46
CA THR A 3 13.04 22.91 5.41
C THR A 3 13.69 21.87 4.50
N VAL A 4 13.59 22.08 3.18
CA VAL A 4 14.25 21.25 2.15
C VAL A 4 15.01 22.16 1.20
N ALA A 5 16.24 21.78 0.85
CA ALA A 5 17.02 22.50 -0.16
C ALA A 5 16.51 22.19 -1.57
N ILE A 6 16.28 23.23 -2.36
CA ILE A 6 15.92 23.12 -3.78
C ILE A 6 17.00 23.79 -4.63
N LYS A 7 17.18 23.33 -5.88
CA LYS A 7 18.14 23.96 -6.80
C LYS A 7 17.63 25.33 -7.24
N ASP A 8 18.51 26.32 -7.24
CA ASP A 8 18.20 27.72 -7.59
C ASP A 8 17.47 27.84 -8.92
N LYS A 9 17.92 27.10 -9.95
CA LYS A 9 17.27 27.08 -11.26
C LYS A 9 15.76 26.76 -11.22
N TYR A 10 15.32 25.91 -10.28
CA TYR A 10 13.90 25.60 -10.12
C TYR A 10 13.19 26.68 -9.30
N ALA A 11 13.86 27.20 -8.27
CA ALA A 11 13.34 28.30 -7.46
C ALA A 11 13.07 29.56 -8.30
N GLU A 12 14.02 29.94 -9.15
CA GLU A 12 13.91 31.10 -10.05
C GLU A 12 12.72 30.95 -11.02
N ILE A 13 12.63 29.82 -11.71
CA ILE A 13 11.54 29.55 -12.68
C ILE A 13 10.18 29.55 -11.97
N LEU A 14 10.05 28.84 -10.84
CA LEU A 14 8.77 28.75 -10.13
C LEU A 14 8.36 30.08 -9.50
N THR A 15 9.33 30.87 -9.03
CA THR A 15 9.06 32.23 -8.51
C THR A 15 8.61 33.18 -9.63
N ALA A 16 9.20 33.06 -10.83
CA ALA A 16 8.75 33.84 -11.99
C ALA A 16 7.33 33.49 -12.44
N LEU A 17 6.88 32.26 -12.18
CA LEU A 17 5.53 31.77 -12.50
C LEU A 17 4.51 32.01 -11.38
N GLY A 18 4.95 32.42 -10.19
CA GLY A 18 4.07 32.70 -9.05
C GLY A 18 4.72 32.39 -7.70
N SER A 19 3.93 31.81 -6.80
CA SER A 19 4.39 31.46 -5.46
C SER A 19 5.21 30.17 -5.48
N LEU A 20 6.50 30.28 -5.19
CA LEU A 20 7.39 29.13 -5.03
C LEU A 20 6.85 28.13 -4.00
N GLN A 21 6.32 28.64 -2.88
CA GLN A 21 5.77 27.80 -1.81
C GLN A 21 4.55 27.00 -2.30
N ASP A 22 3.62 27.64 -3.00
CA ASP A 22 2.42 26.95 -3.50
C ASP A 22 2.77 25.95 -4.60
N ALA A 23 3.69 26.31 -5.50
CA ALA A 23 4.19 25.40 -6.52
C ALA A 23 4.84 24.15 -5.92
N VAL A 24 5.66 24.32 -4.88
CA VAL A 24 6.29 23.21 -4.15
C VAL A 24 5.23 22.38 -3.41
N ASN A 25 4.28 23.01 -2.73
CA ASN A 25 3.20 22.30 -2.02
C ASN A 25 2.36 21.43 -2.98
N ILE A 26 1.96 21.99 -4.13
CA ILE A 26 1.19 21.27 -5.16
C ILE A 26 2.03 20.12 -5.74
N ALA A 27 3.30 20.36 -6.05
CA ALA A 27 4.19 19.32 -6.59
C ALA A 27 4.36 18.16 -5.58
N LEU A 28 4.56 18.48 -4.31
CA LEU A 28 4.66 17.48 -3.25
C LEU A 28 3.35 16.73 -3.07
N GLN A 29 2.21 17.40 -3.02
CA GLN A 29 0.90 16.74 -2.90
C GLN A 29 0.68 15.73 -4.04
N ARG A 30 0.92 16.14 -5.29
CA ARG A 30 0.80 15.27 -6.47
C ARG A 30 1.74 14.07 -6.38
N TYR A 31 3.00 14.30 -6.04
CA TYR A 31 3.98 13.23 -5.91
C TYR A 31 3.62 12.27 -4.77
N THR A 32 3.17 12.79 -3.63
CA THR A 32 2.71 11.95 -2.51
C THR A 32 1.52 11.08 -2.91
N ILE A 33 0.52 11.63 -3.61
CA ILE A 33 -0.61 10.85 -4.14
C ILE A 33 -0.13 9.75 -5.08
N GLU A 34 0.80 10.06 -5.98
CA GLU A 34 1.39 9.08 -6.91
C GLU A 34 2.09 7.95 -6.16
N GLN A 35 2.94 8.28 -5.18
CA GLN A 35 3.67 7.28 -4.38
C GLN A 35 2.74 6.39 -3.57
N ILE A 36 1.71 6.96 -2.94
CA ILE A 36 0.72 6.18 -2.18
C ILE A 36 -0.07 5.26 -3.12
N THR A 37 -0.49 5.77 -4.27
CA THR A 37 -1.22 4.97 -5.28
C THR A 37 -0.37 3.81 -5.79
N ALA A 38 0.91 4.07 -6.09
CA ALA A 38 1.86 3.03 -6.48
C ALA A 38 2.02 1.97 -5.38
N LYS A 39 2.10 2.39 -4.11
CA LYS A 39 2.20 1.46 -2.97
C LYS A 39 0.94 0.62 -2.79
N ILE A 40 -0.25 1.21 -2.89
CA ILE A 40 -1.52 0.47 -2.83
C ILE A 40 -1.58 -0.57 -3.96
N ASN A 41 -1.17 -0.19 -5.18
CA ASN A 41 -1.18 -1.11 -6.32
C ASN A 41 -0.17 -2.26 -6.16
N GLU A 42 1.01 -2.00 -5.59
CA GLU A 42 1.98 -3.04 -5.23
C GLU A 42 1.37 -4.06 -4.24
N LEU A 43 0.77 -3.56 -3.16
CA LEU A 43 0.15 -4.42 -2.14
C LEU A 43 -1.04 -5.20 -2.70
N ARG A 44 -1.90 -4.57 -3.51
CA ARG A 44 -3.02 -5.25 -4.19
C ARG A 44 -2.57 -6.37 -5.11
N ARG A 45 -1.46 -6.20 -5.83
CA ARG A 45 -0.91 -7.27 -6.68
C ARG A 45 -0.47 -8.49 -5.85
N ARG A 46 0.15 -8.25 -4.69
CA ARG A 46 0.55 -9.32 -3.76
C ARG A 46 -0.65 -9.98 -3.11
N ASP A 47 -1.63 -9.20 -2.66
CA ASP A 47 -2.92 -9.69 -2.15
C ASP A 47 -3.65 -10.58 -3.18
N SER A 48 -3.73 -10.11 -4.44
CA SER A 48 -4.33 -10.89 -5.53
C SER A 48 -3.57 -12.18 -5.85
N ARG A 49 -2.24 -12.20 -5.68
CA ARG A 49 -1.44 -13.43 -5.84
C ARG A 49 -1.89 -14.48 -4.82
N TYR A 50 -2.08 -14.09 -3.57
CA TYR A 50 -2.54 -15.00 -2.53
C TYR A 50 -4.00 -15.42 -2.70
N HIS A 51 -4.86 -14.48 -3.10
CA HIS A 51 -6.24 -14.81 -3.46
C HIS A 51 -6.28 -15.90 -4.54
N ASN A 52 -5.46 -15.78 -5.59
CA ASN A 52 -5.39 -16.78 -6.65
C ASN A 52 -4.75 -18.11 -6.19
N GLN A 53 -3.79 -18.06 -5.25
CA GLN A 53 -3.11 -19.24 -4.72
C GLN A 53 -4.01 -20.07 -3.80
N TYR A 54 -4.77 -19.41 -2.92
CA TYR A 54 -5.59 -20.05 -1.90
C TYR A 54 -7.08 -20.13 -2.27
N GLY A 55 -7.52 -19.40 -3.30
CA GLY A 55 -8.90 -19.39 -3.78
C GLY A 55 -9.89 -18.66 -2.86
N LEU A 56 -9.38 -17.93 -1.86
CA LEU A 56 -10.16 -17.25 -0.82
C LEU A 56 -9.68 -15.81 -0.66
N ASP A 57 -10.49 -14.94 -0.07
CA ASP A 57 -9.98 -13.66 0.41
C ASP A 57 -9.22 -13.83 1.73
N TYR A 58 -8.40 -12.83 2.08
CA TYR A 58 -7.60 -12.87 3.31
C TYR A 58 -8.44 -13.10 4.58
N PRO A 59 -9.53 -12.35 4.82
CA PRO A 59 -10.32 -12.54 6.04
C PRO A 59 -10.86 -13.96 6.19
N THR A 60 -11.39 -14.54 5.12
CA THR A 60 -11.92 -15.90 5.12
C THR A 60 -10.81 -16.92 5.34
N PHE A 61 -9.68 -16.76 4.65
CA PHE A 61 -8.54 -17.66 4.81
C PHE A 61 -7.98 -17.61 6.24
N ALA A 62 -7.78 -16.41 6.79
CA ALA A 62 -7.26 -16.21 8.14
C ALA A 62 -8.19 -16.80 9.21
N GLN A 63 -9.51 -16.68 9.03
CA GLN A 63 -10.48 -17.29 9.92
C GLN A 63 -10.40 -18.82 9.88
N LEU A 64 -10.38 -19.43 8.70
CA LEU A 64 -10.33 -20.89 8.55
C LEU A 64 -9.03 -21.48 9.11
N ILE A 65 -7.88 -20.82 8.88
CA ILE A 65 -6.61 -21.23 9.50
C ILE A 65 -6.70 -21.21 11.04
N ALA A 66 -7.43 -20.27 11.62
CA ALA A 66 -7.53 -20.12 13.08
C ALA A 66 -8.54 -21.08 13.73
N GLU A 67 -9.55 -21.52 12.98
CA GLU A 67 -10.72 -22.24 13.52
C GLU A 67 -10.82 -23.70 13.04
N ASP A 68 -10.15 -24.08 11.94
CA ASP A 68 -10.30 -25.38 11.27
C ASP A 68 -8.95 -26.10 11.05
N ASP A 69 -8.62 -27.01 11.97
CA ASP A 69 -7.41 -27.85 11.90
C ASP A 69 -7.38 -28.76 10.66
N GLU A 70 -8.53 -29.19 10.13
CA GLU A 70 -8.59 -30.03 8.93
C GLU A 70 -8.23 -29.20 7.70
N PHE A 71 -8.75 -27.97 7.61
CA PHE A 71 -8.38 -27.02 6.58
C PHE A 71 -6.87 -26.71 6.60
N VAL A 72 -6.28 -26.46 7.78
CA VAL A 72 -4.83 -26.24 7.91
C VAL A 72 -4.03 -27.40 7.33
N ARG A 73 -4.39 -28.64 7.68
CA ARG A 73 -3.72 -29.84 7.14
C ARG A 73 -3.89 -29.96 5.63
N GLN A 74 -5.06 -29.63 5.10
CA GLN A 74 -5.31 -29.67 3.66
C GLN A 74 -4.45 -28.64 2.92
N VAL A 75 -4.34 -27.41 3.44
CA VAL A 75 -3.51 -26.34 2.88
C VAL A 75 -2.05 -26.74 2.88
N GLU A 76 -1.54 -27.25 4.01
CA GLU A 76 -0.13 -27.66 4.14
C GLU A 76 0.21 -28.84 3.22
N ALA A 77 -0.70 -29.81 3.08
CA ALA A 77 -0.48 -30.99 2.26
C ALA A 77 -0.59 -30.70 0.76
N ASN A 78 -1.54 -29.85 0.34
CA ASN A 78 -1.95 -29.76 -1.06
C ASN A 78 -1.70 -28.42 -1.73
N ILE A 79 -1.52 -27.33 -0.97
CA ILE A 79 -1.41 -25.97 -1.54
C ILE A 79 0.00 -25.40 -1.30
N SER A 80 0.38 -25.22 -0.04
CA SER A 80 1.64 -24.56 0.32
C SER A 80 2.14 -25.03 1.68
N LYS A 81 3.37 -25.55 1.73
CA LYS A 81 4.06 -25.86 2.99
C LYS A 81 4.57 -24.60 3.70
N THR A 82 4.56 -23.46 3.02
CA THR A 82 5.00 -22.16 3.55
C THR A 82 3.82 -21.24 3.79
N TRP A 83 2.63 -21.81 4.02
CA TRP A 83 1.40 -21.04 4.17
C TRP A 83 1.45 -20.03 5.33
N GLU A 84 2.21 -20.30 6.40
CA GLU A 84 2.38 -19.37 7.52
C GLU A 84 3.12 -18.08 7.09
N ILE A 85 4.15 -18.22 6.24
CA ILE A 85 4.90 -17.09 5.68
C ILE A 85 4.00 -16.31 4.72
N ASP A 86 3.25 -17.03 3.89
CA ASP A 86 2.28 -16.43 2.98
C ASP A 86 1.20 -15.66 3.76
N LEU A 87 0.67 -16.22 4.84
CA LEU A 87 -0.33 -15.60 5.70
C LEU A 87 0.18 -14.30 6.32
N ALA A 88 1.41 -14.30 6.85
CA ALA A 88 2.01 -13.10 7.42
C ALA A 88 2.23 -12.00 6.37
N ASP A 89 2.70 -12.35 5.18
CA ASP A 89 2.87 -11.40 4.07
C ASP A 89 1.51 -10.88 3.57
N TRP A 90 0.50 -11.73 3.56
CA TRP A 90 -0.85 -11.39 3.12
C TRP A 90 -1.54 -10.45 4.11
N GLU A 91 -1.42 -10.70 5.42
CA GLU A 91 -1.87 -9.80 6.47
C GLU A 91 -1.24 -8.41 6.31
N PHE A 92 0.07 -8.36 6.10
CA PHE A 92 0.78 -7.11 5.83
C PHE A 92 0.22 -6.37 4.61
N CYS A 93 -0.10 -7.10 3.53
CA CYS A 93 -0.71 -6.51 2.34
C CYS A 93 -2.11 -5.97 2.62
N TYR A 94 -2.96 -6.76 3.27
CA TYR A 94 -4.35 -6.42 3.55
C TYR A 94 -4.47 -5.20 4.46
N GLU A 95 -3.77 -5.18 5.59
CA GLU A 95 -3.75 -4.03 6.50
C GLU A 95 -3.02 -2.84 5.87
N GLY A 96 -1.93 -3.08 5.14
CA GLY A 96 -1.23 -2.03 4.41
C GLY A 96 -2.11 -1.30 3.40
N ILE A 97 -2.98 -2.02 2.67
CA ILE A 97 -3.93 -1.40 1.73
C ILE A 97 -4.88 -0.46 2.47
N LYS A 98 -5.43 -0.88 3.62
CA LYS A 98 -6.33 -0.05 4.43
C LYS A 98 -5.63 1.22 4.91
N ASP A 99 -4.44 1.08 5.47
CA ASP A 99 -3.67 2.20 6.02
C ASP A 99 -3.29 3.22 4.95
N TRP A 100 -2.76 2.77 3.82
CA TRP A 100 -2.41 3.67 2.71
C TRP A 100 -3.64 4.29 2.06
N THR A 101 -4.77 3.57 2.00
CA THR A 101 -6.03 4.14 1.52
C THR A 101 -6.51 5.27 2.44
N ARG A 102 -6.44 5.09 3.76
CA ARG A 102 -6.77 6.15 4.73
C ARG A 102 -5.89 7.37 4.54
N LYS A 103 -4.57 7.19 4.45
CA LYS A 103 -3.62 8.29 4.20
C LYS A 103 -3.90 9.03 2.88
N LEU A 104 -4.30 8.30 1.83
CA LEU A 104 -4.70 8.92 0.57
C LEU A 104 -5.97 9.76 0.72
N GLN A 105 -6.97 9.24 1.44
CA GLN A 105 -8.20 9.98 1.74
C GLN A 105 -7.91 11.26 2.52
N ASP A 106 -7.02 11.20 3.52
CA ASP A 106 -6.63 12.38 4.31
C ASP A 106 -6.05 13.48 3.41
N ILE A 107 -5.22 13.13 2.41
CA ILE A 107 -4.63 14.09 1.48
C ILE A 107 -5.66 14.66 0.49
N LEU A 108 -6.67 13.88 0.10
CA LEU A 108 -7.69 14.28 -0.87
C LEU A 108 -8.84 15.10 -0.26
N LEU A 109 -9.09 14.93 1.04
CA LEU A 109 -10.16 15.61 1.78
C LEU A 109 -9.66 16.85 2.54
N THR A 110 -8.36 17.16 2.47
CA THR A 110 -7.74 18.39 2.96
C THR A 110 -7.64 19.41 1.84
#